data_AF-A0A2V6C085-F1
#
_entry.id   AF-A0A2V6C085-F1
#
_cell.length_a   1.000
_cell.length_b   1.000
_cell.length_c   1.000
_cell.angle_alpha   90.00
_cell.angle_beta   90.00
_cell.angle_gamma   90.00
#
_symmetry.space_group_name_H-M   'P 1'
#
loop_
_entity.id
_entity.type
_entity.pdbx_description
1 polymer ?
#
loop_
_entity_poly.entity_id
_entity_poly.type
_entity_poly.pdbx_seq_one_letter_code
_entity_poly.pdbx_strand_id
1 'polypeptide(L)'
;MKYTWRELEPEKDAYDFSAIRQDWMFLNSKSKKLFIQLQDSSFDPTIVNVPRYLQNDGRYHGGAAKQYSIEGDDEEHAVPAGWVARRWDGAVQERFHNLLFALGREFDGKIAGINLPETAVDFGETGRLFPKGFTVEIYRDAIVTNMMVLKRAFPKSVTMQYANFMPGEWLPDKDRCYLRSVYQRARELKVGVGGPDLLPYKPGQMNHSYPLIRECAGSVPTGIAVQWGNYELKNPKTGKRVTISELLRFGSDYLRVDYLFWCTQEPYFSEELIPFFQSKR
;
A
#
# COMPACT_ATOMS: atom_id res chain seq x y z
N MET A 1 -4.86 9.61 -4.60
CA MET A 1 -6.19 9.07 -4.98
C MET A 1 -6.03 7.61 -5.32
N LYS A 2 -7.01 6.76 -4.99
CA LYS A 2 -6.95 5.32 -5.19
C LYS A 2 -7.60 4.96 -6.53
N TYR A 3 -6.98 4.06 -7.30
CA TYR A 3 -7.51 3.49 -8.54
C TYR A 3 -7.24 1.99 -8.54
N THR A 4 -8.16 1.17 -9.01
CA THR A 4 -7.99 -0.28 -9.02
C THR A 4 -7.38 -0.77 -10.34
N TRP A 5 -6.62 -1.85 -10.30
CA TRP A 5 -6.11 -2.48 -11.52
C TRP A 5 -7.25 -2.83 -12.48
N ARG A 6 -8.34 -3.40 -11.96
CA ARG A 6 -9.53 -3.76 -12.75
C ARG A 6 -10.14 -2.59 -13.52
N GLU A 7 -10.17 -1.39 -12.96
CA GLU A 7 -10.65 -0.19 -13.66
C GLU A 7 -9.67 0.27 -14.74
N LEU A 8 -8.37 0.19 -14.46
CA LEU A 8 -7.34 0.74 -15.33
C LEU A 8 -6.97 -0.18 -16.51
N GLU A 9 -7.27 -1.48 -16.39
CA GLU A 9 -7.08 -2.49 -17.44
C GLU A 9 -8.29 -3.43 -17.51
N PRO A 10 -9.46 -2.96 -17.98
CA PRO A 10 -10.69 -3.76 -17.99
C PRO A 10 -10.60 -5.00 -18.89
N GLU A 11 -9.85 -4.91 -19.98
CA GLU A 11 -9.57 -5.99 -20.91
C GLU A 11 -8.07 -6.10 -21.17
N LYS A 12 -7.62 -7.27 -21.62
CA LYS A 12 -6.20 -7.51 -21.89
C LYS A 12 -5.68 -6.51 -22.93
N ASP A 13 -4.64 -5.77 -22.57
CA ASP A 13 -3.98 -4.75 -23.40
C ASP A 13 -4.84 -3.50 -23.71
N ALA A 14 -6.04 -3.39 -23.12
CA ALA A 14 -6.88 -2.21 -23.20
C ALA A 14 -6.84 -1.43 -21.89
N TYR A 15 -6.29 -0.22 -21.93
CA TYR A 15 -6.11 0.63 -20.74
C TYR A 15 -7.12 1.78 -20.71
N ASP A 16 -7.79 1.98 -19.58
CA ASP A 16 -8.66 3.13 -19.36
C ASP A 16 -8.14 4.00 -18.21
N PHE A 17 -7.50 5.11 -18.56
CA PHE A 17 -6.99 6.10 -17.61
C PHE A 17 -7.84 7.37 -17.55
N SER A 18 -9.11 7.32 -17.98
CA SER A 18 -10.02 8.46 -18.01
C SER A 18 -10.18 9.12 -16.63
N ALA A 19 -10.40 8.32 -15.58
CA ALA A 19 -10.52 8.79 -14.21
C ALA A 19 -9.24 9.51 -13.73
N ILE A 20 -8.06 8.93 -14.00
CA ILE A 20 -6.77 9.55 -13.64
C ILE A 20 -6.59 10.88 -14.38
N ARG A 21 -6.91 10.94 -15.67
CA ARG A 21 -6.83 12.18 -16.46
C ARG A 21 -7.74 13.26 -15.89
N GLN A 22 -8.98 12.92 -15.54
CA GLN A 22 -9.94 13.86 -14.96
C GLN A 22 -9.41 14.44 -13.63
N ASP A 23 -8.94 13.59 -12.72
CA ASP A 23 -8.40 14.01 -11.44
C ASP A 23 -7.12 14.83 -11.58
N TRP A 24 -6.24 14.43 -12.50
CA TRP A 24 -5.03 15.18 -12.81
C TRP A 24 -5.34 16.57 -13.37
N MET A 25 -6.30 16.70 -14.30
CA MET A 25 -6.74 18.00 -14.82
C MET A 25 -7.36 18.87 -13.72
N PHE A 26 -8.21 18.29 -12.88
CA PHE A 26 -8.82 18.99 -11.76
C PHE A 26 -7.77 19.53 -10.78
N LEU A 27 -6.82 18.68 -10.35
CA LEU A 27 -5.77 19.10 -9.42
C LEU A 27 -4.84 20.16 -10.04
N ASN A 28 -4.47 20.01 -11.31
CA ASN A 28 -3.67 21.01 -12.02
C ASN A 28 -4.39 22.36 -12.09
N SER A 29 -5.71 22.39 -12.30
CA SER A 29 -6.50 23.64 -12.27
C SER A 29 -6.41 24.37 -10.91
N LYS A 30 -6.04 23.65 -9.85
CA LYS A 30 -5.82 24.16 -8.49
C LYS A 30 -4.34 24.30 -8.13
N SER A 31 -3.44 24.19 -9.10
CA SER A 31 -1.98 24.18 -8.89
C SER A 31 -1.52 23.10 -7.89
N LYS A 32 -2.21 21.95 -7.89
CA LYS A 32 -1.87 20.76 -7.09
C LYS A 32 -1.41 19.64 -8.01
N LYS A 33 -0.59 18.72 -7.48
CA LYS A 33 -0.14 17.52 -8.20
C LYS A 33 -0.90 16.29 -7.72
N LEU A 34 -1.19 15.39 -8.65
CA LEU A 34 -1.79 14.08 -8.34
C LEU A 34 -0.75 13.13 -7.74
N PHE A 35 -1.15 12.36 -6.73
CA PHE A 35 -0.42 11.18 -6.27
C PHE A 35 -1.35 9.96 -6.40
N ILE A 36 -0.91 8.95 -7.13
CA ILE A 36 -1.69 7.75 -7.47
C ILE A 36 -1.43 6.66 -6.44
N GLN A 37 -2.47 6.01 -5.96
CA GLN A 37 -2.37 4.75 -5.22
C GLN A 37 -3.04 3.66 -6.06
N LEU A 38 -2.25 2.78 -6.66
CA LEU A 38 -2.74 1.67 -7.47
C LEU A 38 -3.15 0.52 -6.56
N GLN A 39 -4.35 -0.03 -6.70
CA GLN A 39 -4.90 -1.10 -5.87
C GLN A 39 -5.03 -2.41 -6.64
N ASP A 40 -4.36 -3.46 -6.16
CA ASP A 40 -4.49 -4.85 -6.60
C ASP A 40 -5.01 -5.79 -5.50
N SER A 41 -5.30 -5.25 -4.31
CA SER A 41 -5.84 -5.95 -3.15
C SER A 41 -7.04 -5.22 -2.53
N SER A 42 -7.84 -5.94 -1.75
CA SER A 42 -9.02 -5.46 -1.03
C SER A 42 -9.12 -6.15 0.34
N PHE A 43 -9.77 -5.47 1.29
CA PHE A 43 -10.20 -6.02 2.59
C PHE A 43 -11.73 -6.16 2.63
N ASP A 44 -12.31 -6.46 1.47
CA ASP A 44 -13.73 -6.78 1.32
C ASP A 44 -13.83 -8.04 0.45
N PRO A 45 -14.39 -9.15 0.98
CA PRO A 45 -14.47 -10.40 0.24
C PRO A 45 -15.34 -10.32 -1.03
N THR A 46 -16.15 -9.27 -1.17
CA THR A 46 -17.00 -9.01 -2.35
C THR A 46 -16.29 -8.22 -3.45
N ILE A 47 -15.12 -7.63 -3.15
CA ILE A 47 -14.39 -6.75 -4.07
C ILE A 47 -13.13 -7.46 -4.57
N VAL A 48 -13.07 -7.74 -5.88
CA VAL A 48 -11.85 -8.23 -6.55
C VAL A 48 -11.30 -7.15 -7.47
N ASN A 49 -10.13 -6.61 -7.10
CA ASN A 49 -9.47 -5.49 -7.78
C ASN A 49 -8.65 -5.90 -9.01
N VAL A 50 -8.63 -7.19 -9.34
CA VAL A 50 -7.93 -7.74 -10.51
C VAL A 50 -8.90 -7.85 -11.71
N PRO A 51 -8.47 -7.50 -12.95
CA PRO A 51 -9.28 -7.65 -14.17
C PRO A 51 -9.97 -9.01 -14.31
N ARG A 52 -11.21 -9.02 -14.81
CA ARG A 52 -12.01 -10.26 -14.95
C ARG A 52 -11.35 -11.31 -15.85
N TYR A 53 -10.65 -10.88 -16.89
CA TYR A 53 -10.00 -11.82 -17.80
C TYR A 53 -8.89 -12.63 -17.11
N LEU A 54 -8.23 -12.07 -16.08
CA LEU A 54 -7.25 -12.80 -15.26
C LEU A 54 -7.90 -13.83 -14.34
N GLN A 55 -9.16 -13.63 -13.98
CA GLN A 55 -9.92 -14.57 -13.16
C GLN A 55 -10.42 -15.76 -13.98
N ASN A 56 -10.80 -15.50 -15.24
CA ASN A 56 -11.47 -16.48 -16.09
C ASN A 56 -10.51 -17.32 -16.96
N ASP A 57 -9.38 -16.75 -17.38
CA ASP A 57 -8.39 -17.47 -18.19
C ASP A 57 -7.45 -18.28 -17.28
N GLY A 58 -7.45 -19.60 -17.49
CA GLY A 58 -6.66 -20.56 -16.71
C GLY A 58 -5.16 -20.28 -16.71
N ARG A 59 -4.62 -19.55 -17.70
CA ARG A 59 -3.22 -19.11 -17.74
C ARG A 59 -2.80 -18.32 -16.50
N TYR A 60 -3.73 -17.60 -15.87
CA TYR A 60 -3.45 -16.72 -14.73
C TYR A 60 -3.82 -17.36 -13.38
N HIS A 61 -4.22 -18.63 -13.38
CA HIS A 61 -4.54 -19.40 -12.16
C HIS A 61 -5.52 -18.68 -11.22
N GLY A 62 -6.53 -18.01 -11.81
CA GLY A 62 -7.55 -17.23 -11.09
C GLY A 62 -7.17 -15.78 -10.80
N GLY A 63 -5.95 -15.33 -11.09
CA GLY A 63 -5.50 -13.92 -11.04
C GLY A 63 -5.34 -13.32 -9.63
N ALA A 64 -6.15 -13.76 -8.68
CA ALA A 64 -6.17 -13.32 -7.29
C ALA A 64 -6.29 -14.51 -6.32
N ALA A 65 -5.93 -14.30 -5.07
CA ALA A 65 -6.13 -15.22 -3.96
C ALA A 65 -6.93 -14.56 -2.85
N LYS A 66 -7.72 -15.36 -2.12
CA LYS A 66 -8.46 -14.90 -0.95
C LYS A 66 -7.50 -14.65 0.20
N GLN A 67 -7.77 -13.58 0.93
CA GLN A 67 -7.21 -13.31 2.25
C GLN A 67 -8.24 -13.67 3.32
N TYR A 68 -7.78 -13.92 4.53
CA TYR A 68 -8.62 -14.41 5.62
C TYR A 68 -8.51 -13.52 6.86
N SER A 69 -9.54 -13.56 7.68
CA SER A 69 -9.51 -13.13 9.08
C SER A 69 -9.43 -14.40 9.91
N ILE A 70 -8.40 -14.48 10.76
CA ILE A 70 -8.11 -15.64 11.61
C ILE A 70 -8.17 -15.16 13.06
N GLU A 71 -9.04 -15.79 13.87
CA GLU A 71 -9.13 -15.48 15.28
C GLU A 71 -8.10 -16.31 16.06
N GLY A 72 -7.12 -15.64 16.67
CA GLY A 72 -5.98 -16.33 17.28
C GLY A 72 -5.20 -17.13 16.23
N ASP A 73 -5.04 -18.43 16.48
CA ASP A 73 -4.36 -19.37 15.58
C ASP A 73 -5.36 -20.35 14.91
N ASP A 74 -6.67 -20.06 14.94
CA ASP A 74 -7.72 -20.95 14.43
C ASP A 74 -7.93 -20.83 12.92
N GLU A 75 -7.00 -21.42 12.15
CA GLU A 75 -7.10 -21.50 10.70
C GLU A 75 -8.23 -22.41 10.19
N GLU A 76 -8.85 -23.21 11.06
CA GLU A 76 -9.97 -24.07 10.68
C GLU A 76 -11.24 -23.28 10.44
N HIS A 77 -11.47 -22.24 11.25
CA HIS A 77 -12.64 -21.36 11.18
C HIS A 77 -12.34 -20.01 10.52
N ALA A 78 -11.24 -19.92 9.76
CA ALA A 78 -10.84 -18.71 9.05
C ALA A 78 -11.94 -18.21 8.08
N VAL A 79 -12.23 -16.90 8.13
CA VAL A 79 -13.30 -16.28 7.32
C VAL A 79 -12.68 -15.46 6.20
N PRO A 80 -13.15 -15.56 4.94
CA PRO A 80 -12.67 -14.70 3.87
C PRO A 80 -12.84 -13.21 4.20
N ALA A 81 -11.73 -12.46 4.16
CA ALA A 81 -11.68 -11.05 4.53
C ALA A 81 -11.36 -10.14 3.34
N GLY A 82 -10.97 -10.70 2.20
CA GLY A 82 -10.62 -9.89 1.03
C GLY A 82 -9.88 -10.67 -0.03
N TRP A 83 -9.24 -9.94 -0.94
CA TRP A 83 -8.51 -10.50 -2.06
C TRP A 83 -7.19 -9.78 -2.27
N VAL A 84 -6.21 -10.49 -2.82
CA VAL A 84 -4.95 -9.93 -3.29
C VAL A 84 -4.62 -10.53 -4.64
N ALA A 85 -4.09 -9.75 -5.58
CA ALA A 85 -3.55 -10.32 -6.81
C ALA A 85 -2.53 -11.40 -6.47
N ARG A 86 -2.44 -12.44 -7.31
CA ARG A 86 -1.40 -13.47 -7.16
C ARG A 86 -0.05 -12.88 -7.54
N ARG A 87 0.51 -12.02 -6.69
CA ARG A 87 1.73 -11.25 -6.97
C ARG A 87 2.91 -12.16 -7.29
N TRP A 88 2.93 -13.40 -6.78
CA TRP A 88 3.95 -14.41 -7.05
C TRP A 88 3.78 -15.16 -8.39
N ASP A 89 2.65 -15.00 -9.07
CA ASP A 89 2.38 -15.69 -10.33
C ASP A 89 2.97 -14.90 -11.51
N GLY A 90 3.89 -15.53 -12.26
CA GLY A 90 4.61 -14.86 -13.34
C GLY A 90 3.70 -14.31 -14.45
N ALA A 91 2.61 -15.02 -14.78
CA ALA A 91 1.67 -14.55 -15.81
C ALA A 91 0.84 -13.36 -15.32
N VAL A 92 0.52 -13.31 -14.03
CA VAL A 92 -0.16 -12.17 -13.40
C VAL A 92 0.79 -10.97 -13.29
N GLN A 93 2.04 -11.20 -12.86
CA GLN A 93 3.07 -10.16 -12.80
C GLN A 93 3.29 -9.50 -14.16
N GLU A 94 3.40 -10.27 -15.23
CA GLU A 94 3.57 -9.75 -16.60
C GLU A 94 2.49 -8.72 -16.94
N ARG A 95 1.23 -9.01 -16.60
CA ARG A 95 0.11 -8.09 -16.85
C ARG A 95 0.18 -6.85 -15.97
N PHE A 96 0.51 -7.02 -14.69
CA PHE A 96 0.68 -5.89 -13.78
C PHE A 96 1.80 -4.95 -14.25
N HIS A 97 2.92 -5.52 -14.69
CA HIS A 97 4.07 -4.78 -15.21
C HIS A 97 3.70 -3.99 -16.47
N ASN A 98 2.93 -4.59 -17.38
CA ASN A 98 2.43 -3.89 -18.56
C ASN A 98 1.53 -2.70 -18.19
N LEU A 99 0.65 -2.86 -17.19
CA LEU A 99 -0.12 -1.72 -16.65
C LEU A 99 0.80 -0.64 -16.08
N LEU A 100 1.80 -0.99 -15.28
CA LEU A 100 2.75 -0.01 -14.72
C LEU A 100 3.46 0.77 -15.82
N PHE A 101 3.94 0.09 -16.87
CA PHE A 101 4.55 0.77 -18.02
C PHE A 101 3.57 1.64 -18.79
N ALA A 102 2.32 1.20 -18.97
CA ALA A 102 1.29 2.01 -19.62
C ALA A 102 0.99 3.30 -18.82
N LEU A 103 0.84 3.19 -17.50
CA LEU A 103 0.67 4.35 -16.62
C LEU A 103 1.91 5.26 -16.67
N GLY A 104 3.12 4.70 -16.61
CA GLY A 104 4.37 5.44 -16.68
C GLY A 104 4.51 6.25 -17.97
N ARG A 105 4.19 5.64 -19.12
CA ARG A 105 4.19 6.32 -20.43
C ARG A 105 3.29 7.56 -20.45
N GLU A 106 2.15 7.52 -19.78
CA GLU A 106 1.22 8.65 -19.79
C GLU A 106 1.52 9.68 -18.68
N PHE A 107 1.91 9.25 -17.48
CA PHE A 107 1.90 10.10 -16.28
C PHE A 107 3.26 10.38 -15.64
N ASP A 108 4.33 9.65 -15.99
CA ASP A 108 5.64 9.90 -15.38
C ASP A 108 6.13 11.34 -15.63
N GLY A 109 6.59 11.99 -14.57
CA GLY A 109 6.97 13.41 -14.56
C GLY A 109 5.81 14.41 -14.54
N LYS A 110 4.56 13.98 -14.80
CA LYS A 110 3.35 14.83 -14.70
C LYS A 110 2.70 14.78 -13.31
N ILE A 111 2.79 13.63 -12.65
CA ILE A 111 2.25 13.39 -11.30
C ILE A 111 3.34 13.56 -10.24
N ALA A 112 2.95 13.84 -8.99
CA ALA A 112 3.87 13.87 -7.86
C ALA A 112 4.47 12.49 -7.60
N GLY A 113 3.65 11.45 -7.66
CA GLY A 113 4.11 10.08 -7.45
C GLY A 113 3.03 9.03 -7.56
N ILE A 114 3.46 7.78 -7.40
CA ILE A 114 2.64 6.58 -7.39
C ILE A 114 3.11 5.65 -6.27
N ASN A 115 2.17 5.02 -5.56
CA ASN A 115 2.47 3.93 -4.64
C ASN A 115 1.69 2.65 -4.92
N LEU A 116 2.32 1.52 -4.58
CA LEU A 116 1.68 0.20 -4.56
C LEU A 116 1.06 -0.07 -3.18
N PRO A 117 0.07 -0.99 -3.08
CA PRO A 117 -0.60 -1.33 -1.83
C PRO A 117 0.36 -1.99 -0.84
N GLU A 118 -0.13 -2.15 0.37
CA GLU A 118 0.63 -2.75 1.45
C GLU A 118 1.10 -4.18 1.15
N THR A 119 2.20 -4.57 1.81
CA THR A 119 2.80 -5.90 1.67
C THR A 119 2.08 -6.96 2.51
N ALA A 120 1.38 -6.55 3.57
CA ALA A 120 0.63 -7.47 4.42
C ALA A 120 -0.37 -8.29 3.61
N VAL A 121 -0.36 -9.60 3.82
CA VAL A 121 -1.38 -10.55 3.36
C VAL A 121 -1.63 -11.56 4.47
N ASP A 122 -2.87 -11.99 4.61
CA ASP A 122 -3.26 -12.97 5.63
C ASP A 122 -3.71 -14.29 4.98
N PHE A 123 -2.83 -15.29 5.09
CA PHE A 123 -3.03 -16.67 4.64
C PHE A 123 -2.75 -17.67 5.77
N GLY A 124 -2.81 -17.24 7.03
CA GLY A 124 -2.38 -18.04 8.17
C GLY A 124 -0.88 -18.32 8.20
N GLU A 125 -0.48 -19.25 9.07
CA GLU A 125 0.91 -19.57 9.42
C GLU A 125 1.24 -21.06 9.20
N THR A 126 0.25 -21.96 9.24
CA THR A 126 0.46 -23.41 9.09
C THR A 126 0.67 -23.88 7.65
N GLY A 127 0.32 -23.02 6.68
CA GLY A 127 0.29 -23.36 5.26
C GLY A 127 -1.04 -23.94 4.78
N ARG A 128 -2.01 -24.19 5.68
CA ARG A 128 -3.35 -24.71 5.33
C ARG A 128 -4.09 -23.80 4.36
N LEU A 129 -3.97 -22.49 4.51
CA LEU A 129 -4.64 -21.49 3.68
C LEU A 129 -3.73 -20.92 2.58
N PHE A 130 -2.51 -21.44 2.43
CA PHE A 130 -1.57 -20.92 1.43
C PHE A 130 -2.09 -21.16 0.01
N PRO A 131 -2.18 -20.10 -0.81
CA PRO A 131 -2.55 -20.26 -2.20
C PRO A 131 -1.53 -21.12 -2.95
N LYS A 132 -1.98 -21.84 -3.99
CA LYS A 132 -1.07 -22.63 -4.83
C LYS A 132 0.08 -21.77 -5.37
N GLY A 133 1.31 -22.27 -5.23
CA GLY A 133 2.53 -21.60 -5.70
C GLY A 133 3.03 -20.46 -4.81
N PHE A 134 2.34 -20.16 -3.71
CA PHE A 134 2.80 -19.20 -2.73
C PHE A 134 3.84 -19.83 -1.79
N THR A 135 4.91 -19.10 -1.56
CA THR A 135 5.77 -19.20 -0.37
C THR A 135 6.10 -17.78 0.06
N VAL A 136 6.49 -17.60 1.32
CA VAL A 136 6.83 -16.27 1.84
C VAL A 136 8.01 -15.66 1.08
N GLU A 137 9.01 -16.47 0.74
CA GLU A 137 10.18 -16.06 -0.03
C GLU A 137 9.82 -15.62 -1.45
N ILE A 138 9.01 -16.41 -2.16
CA ILE A 138 8.57 -16.05 -3.52
C ILE A 138 7.72 -14.77 -3.47
N TYR A 139 6.88 -14.62 -2.44
CA TYR A 139 6.09 -13.41 -2.26
C TYR A 139 6.94 -12.17 -2.01
N ARG A 140 7.93 -12.25 -1.11
CA ARG A 140 8.94 -11.19 -0.90
C ARG A 140 9.64 -10.83 -2.21
N ASP A 141 10.08 -11.81 -2.98
CA ASP A 141 10.78 -11.58 -4.24
C ASP A 141 9.87 -10.94 -5.30
N ALA A 142 8.58 -11.28 -5.30
CA ALA A 142 7.57 -10.64 -6.12
C ALA A 142 7.35 -9.16 -5.73
N ILE A 143 7.31 -8.83 -4.44
CA ILE A 143 7.25 -7.43 -3.98
C ILE A 143 8.47 -6.65 -4.49
N VAL A 144 9.67 -7.21 -4.33
CA VAL A 144 10.92 -6.58 -4.83
C VAL A 144 10.90 -6.41 -6.35
N THR A 145 10.42 -7.41 -7.08
CA THR A 145 10.28 -7.34 -8.54
C THR A 145 9.31 -6.25 -8.97
N ASN A 146 8.16 -6.14 -8.31
CA ASN A 146 7.18 -5.09 -8.58
C ASN A 146 7.74 -3.69 -8.27
N MET A 147 8.50 -3.52 -7.18
CA MET A 147 9.21 -2.25 -6.89
C MET A 147 10.19 -1.87 -8.00
N MET A 148 10.98 -2.84 -8.48
CA MET A 148 11.93 -2.60 -9.56
C MET A 148 11.22 -2.16 -10.84
N VAL A 149 10.14 -2.83 -11.22
CA VAL A 149 9.37 -2.47 -12.42
C VAL A 149 8.68 -1.12 -12.26
N LEU A 150 8.11 -0.83 -11.09
CA LEU A 150 7.56 0.48 -10.78
C LEU A 150 8.59 1.59 -10.99
N LYS A 151 9.82 1.40 -10.49
CA LYS A 151 10.91 2.37 -10.67
C LYS A 151 11.28 2.58 -12.13
N ARG A 152 11.29 1.51 -12.92
CA ARG A 152 11.58 1.57 -14.36
C ARG A 152 10.48 2.27 -15.14
N ALA A 153 9.23 2.08 -14.76
CA ALA A 153 8.09 2.72 -15.39
C ALA A 153 7.99 4.22 -15.04
N PHE A 154 8.45 4.62 -13.85
CA PHE A 154 8.39 5.99 -13.36
C PHE A 154 9.78 6.51 -12.91
N PRO A 155 10.68 6.81 -13.86
CA PRO A 155 12.01 7.33 -13.53
C PRO A 155 11.98 8.76 -12.96
N LYS A 156 10.95 9.56 -13.23
CA LYS A 156 10.88 10.98 -12.82
C LYS A 156 9.96 11.24 -11.63
N SER A 157 8.78 10.61 -11.61
CA SER A 157 7.83 10.74 -10.50
C SER A 157 8.28 9.91 -9.28
N VAL A 158 7.82 10.29 -8.08
CA VAL A 158 8.10 9.50 -6.89
C VAL A 158 7.43 8.13 -7.00
N THR A 159 8.19 7.08 -6.77
CA THR A 159 7.70 5.70 -6.68
C THR A 159 7.78 5.23 -5.25
N MET A 160 6.74 4.57 -4.73
CA MET A 160 6.70 4.12 -3.35
C MET A 160 6.06 2.73 -3.19
N GLN A 161 6.58 1.93 -2.27
CA GLN A 161 5.97 0.68 -1.81
C GLN A 161 5.48 0.88 -0.37
N TYR A 162 4.20 0.62 -0.11
CA TYR A 162 3.74 0.47 1.27
C TYR A 162 4.22 -0.89 1.79
N ALA A 163 5.09 -0.90 2.79
CA ALA A 163 5.68 -2.09 3.37
C ALA A 163 5.45 -2.09 4.89
N ASN A 164 4.35 -2.68 5.34
CA ASN A 164 3.92 -2.65 6.74
C ASN A 164 4.24 -3.93 7.51
N PHE A 165 3.85 -5.08 6.96
CA PHE A 165 4.09 -6.42 7.51
C PHE A 165 4.42 -7.40 6.38
N MET A 166 4.99 -8.54 6.71
CA MET A 166 5.21 -9.67 5.79
C MET A 166 4.62 -10.94 6.41
N PRO A 167 4.00 -11.83 5.63
CA PRO A 167 3.52 -13.13 6.14
C PRO A 167 4.69 -13.96 6.69
N GLY A 168 4.46 -14.79 7.69
CA GLY A 168 5.47 -15.67 8.27
C GLY A 168 6.58 -14.97 9.07
N GLU A 169 6.40 -13.68 9.38
CA GLU A 169 7.31 -12.87 10.19
C GLU A 169 6.52 -11.99 11.17
N TRP A 170 6.98 -11.91 12.41
CA TRP A 170 6.45 -10.97 13.41
C TRP A 170 7.59 -10.39 14.23
N LEU A 171 7.86 -9.10 14.06
CA LEU A 171 9.00 -8.43 14.66
C LEU A 171 8.71 -7.99 16.11
N PRO A 172 9.71 -8.08 17.01
CA PRO A 172 11.06 -8.58 16.77
C PRO A 172 11.21 -10.12 16.95
N ASP A 173 10.19 -10.81 17.45
CA ASP A 173 10.33 -12.16 18.02
C ASP A 173 10.55 -13.26 16.97
N LYS A 174 9.91 -13.17 15.80
CA LYS A 174 9.99 -14.12 14.68
C LYS A 174 10.55 -13.44 13.45
N ASP A 175 11.75 -12.91 13.60
CA ASP A 175 12.42 -12.14 12.58
C ASP A 175 13.12 -13.02 11.54
N ARG A 176 12.60 -13.00 10.31
CA ARG A 176 13.15 -13.76 9.17
C ARG A 176 13.79 -12.85 8.12
N CYS A 177 13.99 -11.58 8.47
CA CYS A 177 14.49 -10.52 7.62
C CYS A 177 13.64 -10.24 6.37
N TYR A 178 12.38 -10.69 6.29
CA TYR A 178 11.57 -10.52 5.08
C TYR A 178 11.20 -9.05 4.88
N LEU A 179 10.61 -8.40 5.88
CA LEU A 179 10.27 -6.98 5.78
C LEU A 179 11.54 -6.13 5.59
N ARG A 180 12.60 -6.41 6.37
CA ARG A 180 13.88 -5.70 6.24
C ARG A 180 14.49 -5.80 4.85
N SER A 181 14.42 -6.97 4.21
CA SER A 181 14.92 -7.13 2.85
C SER A 181 14.16 -6.26 1.83
N VAL A 182 12.85 -6.07 1.99
CA VAL A 182 12.04 -5.16 1.15
C VAL A 182 12.56 -3.73 1.30
N TYR A 183 12.78 -3.25 2.53
CA TYR A 183 13.33 -1.92 2.79
C TYR A 183 14.76 -1.75 2.28
N GLN A 184 15.62 -2.76 2.45
CA GLN A 184 16.97 -2.75 1.91
C GLN A 184 16.94 -2.60 0.37
N ARG A 185 16.13 -3.42 -0.31
CA ARG A 185 16.01 -3.38 -1.77
C ARG A 185 15.39 -2.08 -2.26
N ALA A 186 14.42 -1.52 -1.54
CA ALA A 186 13.86 -0.22 -1.87
C ALA A 186 14.93 0.89 -1.87
N ARG A 187 15.82 0.92 -0.87
CA ARG A 187 16.96 1.86 -0.83
C ARG A 187 17.93 1.65 -1.99
N GLU A 188 18.32 0.41 -2.27
CA GLU A 188 19.21 0.07 -3.40
C GLU A 188 18.62 0.50 -4.76
N LEU A 189 17.31 0.32 -4.94
CA LEU A 189 16.58 0.67 -6.16
C LEU A 189 16.16 2.16 -6.23
N LYS A 190 16.38 2.94 -5.15
CA LYS A 190 15.87 4.31 -5.01
C LYS A 190 14.35 4.40 -5.19
N VAL A 191 13.65 3.45 -4.59
CA VAL A 191 12.19 3.41 -4.46
C VAL A 191 11.84 3.86 -3.05
N GLY A 192 10.86 4.75 -2.94
CA GLY A 192 10.36 5.19 -1.65
C GLY A 192 9.64 4.10 -0.88
N VAL A 193 9.53 4.27 0.42
CA VAL A 193 8.87 3.32 1.32
C VAL A 193 7.85 4.01 2.19
N GLY A 194 6.82 3.28 2.59
CA GLY A 194 5.81 3.84 3.46
C GLY A 194 4.89 2.81 4.06
N GLY A 195 3.75 3.29 4.58
CA GLY A 195 2.73 2.40 5.13
C GLY A 195 1.32 2.98 5.04
N PRO A 196 0.31 2.12 5.24
CA PRO A 196 -1.08 2.52 5.20
C PRO A 196 -1.56 3.20 6.49
N ASP A 197 -0.92 2.95 7.65
CA ASP A 197 -1.48 3.35 8.95
C ASP A 197 -0.53 4.20 9.78
N LEU A 198 -0.94 5.43 10.10
CA LEU A 198 -0.32 6.30 11.09
C LEU A 198 -0.99 6.11 12.47
N LEU A 199 -0.63 5.02 13.15
CA LEU A 199 -1.09 4.63 14.48
C LEU A 199 0.03 4.77 15.52
N PRO A 200 0.30 5.99 16.03
CA PRO A 200 1.26 6.21 17.09
C PRO A 200 1.10 5.23 18.26
N TYR A 201 2.23 4.73 18.79
CA TYR A 201 2.27 3.87 19.98
C TYR A 201 1.64 2.48 19.85
N LYS A 202 1.06 2.10 18.70
CA LYS A 202 0.60 0.72 18.50
C LYS A 202 1.80 -0.22 18.38
N PRO A 203 1.93 -1.26 19.23
CA PRO A 203 3.10 -2.13 19.24
C PRO A 203 3.42 -2.75 17.88
N GLY A 204 2.41 -3.18 17.11
CA GLY A 204 2.59 -3.74 15.78
C GLY A 204 3.40 -2.80 14.87
N GLN A 205 2.92 -1.57 14.65
CA GLN A 205 3.59 -0.60 13.79
C GLN A 205 4.95 -0.16 14.37
N MET A 206 5.04 0.03 15.69
CA MET A 206 6.27 0.45 16.38
C MET A 206 7.39 -0.60 16.28
N ASN A 207 7.06 -1.89 16.24
CA ASN A 207 8.03 -2.97 16.13
C ASN A 207 8.38 -3.33 14.68
N HIS A 208 7.50 -3.02 13.72
CA HIS A 208 7.64 -3.43 12.33
C HIS A 208 8.10 -2.29 11.43
N SER A 209 7.16 -1.64 10.73
CA SER A 209 7.49 -0.71 9.65
C SER A 209 8.05 0.61 10.13
N TYR A 210 7.69 1.11 11.32
CA TYR A 210 8.07 2.47 11.73
C TYR A 210 9.57 2.70 11.89
N PRO A 211 10.33 1.81 12.57
CA PRO A 211 11.79 1.93 12.60
C PRO A 211 12.40 1.91 11.20
N LEU A 212 11.90 1.03 10.31
CA LEU A 212 12.42 0.85 8.96
C LEU A 212 12.11 2.05 8.03
N ILE A 213 10.91 2.63 8.13
CA ILE A 213 10.55 3.89 7.45
C ILE A 213 11.46 5.00 7.93
N ARG A 214 11.64 5.14 9.26
CA ARG A 214 12.45 6.19 9.85
C ARG A 214 13.92 6.08 9.45
N GLU A 215 14.47 4.87 9.35
CA GLU A 215 15.83 4.62 8.85
C GLU A 215 16.01 5.00 7.38
N CYS A 216 14.92 5.05 6.60
CA CYS A 216 14.96 5.45 5.20
C CYS A 216 14.84 6.98 5.00
N ALA A 217 14.46 7.74 6.03
CA ALA A 217 14.27 9.17 5.94
C ALA A 217 15.53 9.89 5.42
N GLY A 218 15.35 10.76 4.42
CA GLY A 218 16.45 11.47 3.75
C GLY A 218 17.28 10.65 2.76
N SER A 219 17.06 9.33 2.65
CA SER A 219 17.77 8.47 1.68
C SER A 219 16.91 8.12 0.46
N VAL A 220 15.62 7.84 0.68
CA VAL A 220 14.59 7.63 -0.34
C VAL A 220 13.31 8.31 0.12
N PRO A 221 12.36 8.64 -0.79
CA PRO A 221 11.09 9.23 -0.39
C PRO A 221 10.35 8.36 0.63
N THR A 222 9.87 8.95 1.71
CA THR A 222 9.11 8.24 2.75
C THR A 222 7.68 8.76 2.84
N GLY A 223 6.74 7.86 3.16
CA GLY A 223 5.33 8.25 3.27
C GLY A 223 4.54 7.42 4.27
N ILE A 224 3.49 8.01 4.84
CA ILE A 224 2.58 7.29 5.73
C ILE A 224 1.18 7.86 5.58
N ALA A 225 0.16 7.00 5.63
CA ALA A 225 -1.23 7.43 5.48
C ALA A 225 -1.96 7.53 6.83
N VAL A 226 -2.84 8.53 6.93
CA VAL A 226 -3.86 8.64 7.97
C VAL A 226 -5.16 8.14 7.34
N GLN A 227 -5.51 6.90 7.61
CA GLN A 227 -6.65 6.17 7.08
C GLN A 227 -7.83 6.11 8.05
N TRP A 228 -8.86 5.38 7.62
CA TRP A 228 -10.04 5.11 8.44
C TRP A 228 -9.62 4.42 9.75
N GLY A 229 -10.18 4.87 10.87
CA GLY A 229 -9.87 4.31 12.19
C GLY A 229 -8.62 4.87 12.85
N ASN A 230 -7.73 5.58 12.13
CA ASN A 230 -6.59 6.26 12.77
C ASN A 230 -7.04 7.30 13.80
N TYR A 231 -8.17 7.96 13.54
CA TYR A 231 -8.75 8.90 14.48
C TYR A 231 -9.28 8.23 15.74
N GLU A 232 -9.64 6.95 15.73
CA GLU A 232 -10.22 6.27 16.90
C GLU A 232 -9.15 5.81 17.90
N LEU A 233 -7.87 5.95 17.52
CA LEU A 233 -6.74 5.61 18.36
C LEU A 233 -6.72 6.45 19.64
N LYS A 234 -6.62 5.77 20.78
CA LYS A 234 -6.36 6.41 22.07
C LYS A 234 -4.85 6.53 22.29
N ASN A 235 -4.39 7.73 22.60
CA ASN A 235 -3.04 7.97 23.07
C ASN A 235 -2.89 7.34 24.48
N PRO A 236 -2.04 6.33 24.66
CA PRO A 236 -1.90 5.63 25.94
C PRO A 236 -1.36 6.53 27.06
N LYS A 237 -0.67 7.63 26.73
CA LYS A 237 -0.12 8.58 27.71
C LYS A 237 -1.18 9.52 28.27
N THR A 238 -2.16 9.91 27.46
CA THR A 238 -3.18 10.91 27.84
C THR A 238 -4.55 10.29 28.10
N GLY A 239 -4.77 9.04 27.67
CA GLY A 239 -6.06 8.36 27.69
C GLY A 239 -7.08 8.94 26.69
N LYS A 240 -6.71 9.99 25.95
CA LYS A 240 -7.59 10.69 25.00
C LYS A 240 -7.33 10.21 23.57
N ARG A 241 -8.31 10.47 22.70
CA ARG A 241 -8.17 10.28 21.26
C ARG A 241 -6.97 11.08 20.72
N VAL A 242 -6.21 10.51 19.80
CA VAL A 242 -5.13 11.23 19.11
C VAL A 242 -5.69 12.41 18.33
N THR A 243 -4.97 13.53 18.37
CA THR A 243 -5.32 14.76 17.65
C THR A 243 -4.59 14.87 16.31
N ILE A 244 -5.09 15.74 15.41
CA ILE A 244 -4.42 16.10 14.15
C ILE A 244 -2.96 16.50 14.39
N SER A 245 -2.72 17.33 15.41
CA SER A 245 -1.39 17.82 15.77
C SER A 245 -0.46 16.71 16.28
N GLU A 246 -0.99 15.73 17.02
CA GLU A 246 -0.20 14.58 17.45
C GLU A 246 0.16 13.67 16.28
N LEU A 247 -0.79 13.41 15.37
CA LEU A 247 -0.53 12.63 14.15
C LEU A 247 0.51 13.33 13.27
N LEU A 248 0.35 14.64 13.02
CA LEU A 248 1.31 15.42 12.25
C LEU A 248 2.71 15.35 12.85
N ARG A 249 2.87 15.66 14.15
CA ARG A 249 4.18 15.60 14.81
C ARG A 249 4.77 14.19 14.82
N PHE A 250 3.95 13.16 15.00
CA PHE A 250 4.46 11.79 14.94
C PHE A 250 4.98 11.46 13.53
N GLY A 251 4.24 11.84 12.49
CA GLY A 251 4.68 11.67 11.10
C GLY A 251 5.94 12.49 10.78
N SER A 252 5.95 13.78 11.08
CA SER A 252 7.05 14.70 10.72
C SER A 252 8.29 14.54 11.59
N ASP A 253 8.13 14.37 12.90
CA ASP A 253 9.25 14.49 13.84
C ASP A 253 9.81 13.11 14.20
N TYR A 254 8.93 12.14 14.45
CA TYR A 254 9.34 10.78 14.80
C TYR A 254 9.65 9.96 13.55
N LEU A 255 8.68 9.79 12.62
CA LEU A 255 8.89 9.00 11.40
C LEU A 255 9.72 9.73 10.36
N ARG A 256 9.69 11.08 10.35
CA ARG A 256 10.40 11.92 9.36
C ARG A 256 9.98 11.60 7.94
N VAL A 257 8.67 11.48 7.71
CA VAL A 257 8.13 11.22 6.38
C VAL A 257 8.13 12.45 5.49
N ASP A 258 8.41 12.27 4.20
CA ASP A 258 8.25 13.32 3.18
C ASP A 258 6.78 13.55 2.82
N TYR A 259 5.96 12.49 2.88
CA TYR A 259 4.55 12.50 2.50
C TYR A 259 3.63 12.03 3.65
N LEU A 260 2.61 12.82 3.93
CA LEU A 260 1.46 12.42 4.74
C LEU A 260 0.22 12.32 3.85
N PHE A 261 -0.33 11.12 3.72
CA PHE A 261 -1.52 10.86 2.90
C PHE A 261 -2.77 10.82 3.78
N TRP A 262 -3.55 11.89 3.75
CA TRP A 262 -4.68 12.04 4.67
C TRP A 262 -6.01 11.64 4.02
N CYS A 263 -6.75 10.71 4.62
CA CYS A 263 -8.09 10.33 4.16
C CYS A 263 -9.17 11.35 4.56
N THR A 264 -10.34 11.27 3.92
CA THR A 264 -11.46 12.19 4.16
C THR A 264 -12.53 11.56 5.06
N GLN A 265 -12.13 10.85 6.12
CA GLN A 265 -13.09 10.23 7.07
C GLN A 265 -13.88 11.32 7.80
N GLU A 266 -15.20 11.31 7.63
CA GLU A 266 -16.12 12.17 8.38
C GLU A 266 -16.49 11.58 9.76
N PRO A 267 -16.81 12.41 10.76
CA PRO A 267 -16.85 13.88 10.72
C PRO A 267 -15.47 14.54 10.87
N TYR A 268 -14.40 13.78 11.13
CA TYR A 268 -13.07 14.31 11.45
C TYR A 268 -12.49 15.19 10.35
N PHE A 269 -12.76 14.87 9.08
CA PHE A 269 -12.28 15.64 7.94
C PHE A 269 -12.84 17.07 7.96
N SER A 270 -14.17 17.22 8.01
CA SER A 270 -14.81 18.52 7.97
C SER A 270 -14.72 19.30 9.29
N GLU A 271 -14.79 18.63 10.44
CA GLU A 271 -14.85 19.28 11.75
C GLU A 271 -13.47 19.52 12.41
N GLU A 272 -12.44 18.74 12.07
CA GLU A 272 -11.13 18.81 12.74
C GLU A 272 -9.98 19.10 11.77
N LEU A 273 -9.85 18.32 10.69
CA LEU A 273 -8.70 18.43 9.79
C LEU A 273 -8.67 19.74 9.00
N ILE A 274 -9.78 20.07 8.33
CA ILE A 274 -9.88 21.29 7.53
C ILE A 274 -9.72 22.54 8.40
N PRO A 275 -10.44 22.69 9.53
CA PRO A 275 -10.25 23.82 10.43
C PRO A 275 -8.81 23.91 10.98
N PHE A 276 -8.19 22.77 11.33
CA PHE A 276 -6.80 22.76 11.78
C PHE A 276 -5.87 23.38 10.74
N PHE A 277 -5.94 22.98 9.46
CA PHE A 277 -5.06 23.54 8.43
C PHE A 277 -5.40 24.97 8.02
N GLN A 278 -6.67 25.37 8.11
CA GLN A 278 -7.07 26.76 7.90
C GLN A 278 -6.51 27.68 8.98
N SER A 279 -6.45 27.22 10.23
CA SER A 279 -5.87 27.98 11.36
C SER A 279 -4.35 28.18 11.27
N LYS A 280 -3.67 27.47 10.36
CA LYS A 280 -2.22 27.51 10.15
C LYS A 280 -1.80 28.38 8.95
N ARG A 281 -2.76 28.90 8.19
CA ARG A 281 -2.52 29.84 7.09
C ARG A 281 -2.52 31.26 7.61
#